data_AF-A0A1J5C3K2-F1
#
_entry.id   AF-A0A1J5C3K2-F1
#
_cell.length_a   1.000
_cell.length_b   1.000
_cell.length_c   1.000
_cell.angle_alpha   90.00
_cell.angle_beta   90.00
_cell.angle_gamma   90.00
#
_symmetry.space_group_name_H-M   'P 1'
#
loop_
_entity.id
_entity.type
_entity.pdbx_description
1 polymer ?
#
loop_
_entity_poly.entity_id
_entity_poly.type
_entity_poly.pdbx_seq_one_letter_code
_entity_poly.pdbx_strand_id
1 'polypeptide(L)' 'MSDADFAVWSDTFKKMMATPAYDKLRAERGLFKFAMTGKELDGFIKERMGTYRQLAKDFGLKVVQ' A
#
# COMPACT_ATOMS: atom_id res chain seq x y z
N MET A 1 -11.89 -0.96 -15.19
CA MET A 1 -10.74 -1.89 -15.19
C MET A 1 -11.27 -3.24 -14.76
N SER A 2 -10.93 -4.32 -15.47
CA SER A 2 -11.40 -5.66 -15.12
C SER A 2 -10.57 -6.27 -13.98
N ASP A 3 -11.08 -7.32 -13.33
CA ASP A 3 -10.31 -8.10 -12.35
C ASP A 3 -9.03 -8.69 -12.98
N ALA A 4 -9.11 -9.05 -14.27
CA ALA A 4 -7.96 -9.54 -15.03
C ALA A 4 -6.89 -8.46 -15.18
N ASP A 5 -7.28 -7.23 -15.54
CA ASP A 5 -6.34 -6.11 -15.63
C ASP A 5 -5.70 -5.84 -14.26
N PHE A 6 -6.49 -5.91 -13.17
CA PHE A 6 -5.98 -5.72 -11.81
C PHE A 6 -4.93 -6.74 -11.40
N ALA A 7 -5.16 -8.01 -11.75
CA ALA A 7 -4.19 -9.07 -11.50
C ALA A 7 -2.89 -8.83 -12.28
N VAL A 8 -2.98 -8.51 -13.57
CA VAL A 8 -1.82 -8.23 -14.43
C VAL A 8 -0.93 -7.14 -13.84
N TRP A 9 -1.54 -6.03 -13.41
CA TRP A 9 -0.77 -4.93 -12.82
C TRP A 9 -0.19 -5.29 -11.45
N SER A 10 -0.98 -5.92 -10.56
CA SER A 10 -0.52 -6.32 -9.23
C SER A 10 0.71 -7.23 -9.30
N ASP A 11 0.70 -8.19 -10.22
CA ASP A 11 1.81 -9.13 -10.43
C ASP A 11 3.01 -8.45 -11.08
N THR A 12 2.79 -7.54 -12.02
CA THR A 12 3.86 -6.78 -12.67
C THR A 12 4.64 -5.96 -11.66
N PHE A 13 3.94 -5.21 -10.80
CA PHE A 13 4.57 -4.45 -9.72
C PHE A 13 5.29 -5.35 -8.72
N LYS A 14 4.66 -6.46 -8.33
CA LYS A 14 5.28 -7.44 -7.41
C LYS A 14 6.61 -7.96 -7.94
N LYS A 15 6.67 -8.33 -9.23
CA LYS A 15 7.90 -8.82 -9.88
C LYS A 15 8.98 -7.73 -9.95
N MET A 16 8.62 -6.53 -10.38
CA MET A 16 9.55 -5.41 -10.49
C MET A 16 10.16 -5.05 -9.12
N MET A 17 9.32 -4.92 -8.08
CA MET A 17 9.77 -4.52 -6.75
C MET A 17 10.65 -5.57 -6.06
N ALA A 18 10.59 -6.84 -6.51
CA ALA A 18 11.46 -7.90 -6.03
C ALA A 18 12.87 -7.86 -6.64
N THR A 19 13.12 -7.02 -7.65
CA THR A 19 14.43 -6.96 -8.30
C THR A 19 15.46 -6.16 -7.48
N PRO A 20 16.75 -6.56 -7.49
CA PRO A 20 17.82 -5.77 -6.87
C PRO A 20 17.96 -4.36 -7.47
N ALA A 21 17.68 -4.21 -8.77
CA ALA A 21 17.72 -2.92 -9.46
C ALA A 21 16.69 -1.93 -8.89
N TYR A 22 15.46 -2.40 -8.61
CA TYR A 22 14.46 -1.58 -7.95
C TYR A 22 14.87 -1.22 -6.53
N ASP A 23 15.43 -2.17 -5.77
CA ASP A 23 15.86 -1.89 -4.40
C ASP A 23 16.97 -0.84 -4.33
N LYS A 24 17.93 -0.89 -5.27
CA LYS A 24 18.95 0.14 -5.45
C LYS A 24 18.33 1.50 -5.74
N LEU A 25 17.43 1.59 -6.74
CA LEU A 25 16.76 2.84 -7.11
C LEU A 25 15.93 3.43 -5.96
N ARG A 26 15.27 2.58 -5.17
CA ARG A 26 14.53 2.96 -3.96
C ARG A 26 15.46 3.56 -2.90
N ALA A 27 16.58 2.88 -2.63
CA ALA A 27 17.56 3.31 -1.64
C ALA A 27 18.23 4.65 -2.03
N GLU A 28 18.60 4.83 -3.29
CA GLU A 28 19.17 6.08 -3.82
C GLU A 28 18.22 7.28 -3.65
N ARG A 29 16.91 7.03 -3.62
CA ARG A 29 15.87 8.05 -3.40
C ARG A 29 15.51 8.23 -1.93
N GLY A 30 16.18 7.53 -1.00
CA GLY A 30 15.89 7.59 0.43
C GLY A 30 14.49 7.06 0.79
N LEU A 31 13.86 6.26 -0.07
CA LEU A 31 12.50 5.77 0.16
C LEU A 31 12.53 4.51 1.04
N PHE A 32 11.60 4.43 2.00
CA PHE A 32 11.42 3.22 2.80
C PHE A 32 10.93 2.03 1.96
N LYS A 33 11.22 0.82 2.42
CA LYS A 33 10.74 -0.40 1.76
C LYS A 33 9.24 -0.56 2.02
N PHE A 34 8.45 -0.37 0.99
CA PHE A 34 7.01 -0.61 0.99
C PHE A 34 6.63 -1.33 -0.31
N ALA A 35 6.61 -2.66 -0.28
CA ALA A 35 6.50 -3.52 -1.46
C ALA A 35 5.28 -4.46 -1.38
N MET A 36 4.11 -3.88 -1.13
CA MET A 36 2.83 -4.59 -1.07
C MET A 36 1.99 -4.29 -2.31
N THR A 37 1.30 -5.28 -2.85
CA THR A 37 0.34 -5.10 -3.96
C THR A 37 -0.92 -5.95 -3.73
N GLY A 38 -1.96 -5.72 -4.55
CA GLY A 38 -3.17 -6.54 -4.53
C GLY A 38 -3.84 -6.62 -3.16
N LYS A 39 -4.22 -7.83 -2.75
CA LYS A 39 -4.94 -8.10 -1.50
C LYS A 39 -4.16 -7.73 -0.24
N GLU A 40 -2.83 -7.84 -0.27
CA GLU A 40 -1.98 -7.47 0.87
C GLU A 40 -2.06 -5.96 1.13
N LEU A 41 -1.94 -5.15 0.06
CA LEU A 41 -2.08 -3.70 0.15
C LEU A 41 -3.49 -3.28 0.57
N ASP A 42 -4.53 -3.92 0.03
CA ASP A 42 -5.93 -3.67 0.42
C ASP A 42 -6.16 -3.92 1.92
N GLY A 43 -5.66 -5.05 2.44
CA GLY A 43 -5.73 -5.38 3.86
C GLY A 43 -5.03 -4.34 4.72
N PHE A 44 -3.80 -3.96 4.35
CA PHE A 44 -3.05 -2.92 5.05
C PHE A 44 -3.78 -1.58 5.09
N ILE A 45 -4.36 -1.14 3.97
CA ILE A 45 -5.12 0.12 3.91
C ILE A 45 -6.34 0.04 4.83
N LYS A 46 -7.10 -1.06 4.80
CA LYS A 46 -8.28 -1.23 5.66
C LYS A 46 -7.92 -1.18 7.15
N GLU A 47 -6.83 -1.83 7.54
CA GLU A 47 -6.30 -1.78 8.90
C GLU A 47 -5.96 -0.34 9.29
N ARG A 48 -5.13 0.35 8.50
CA ARG A 48 -4.71 1.73 8.78
C ARG A 48 -5.89 2.71 8.83
N MET A 49 -6.87 2.55 7.94
CA MET A 49 -8.10 3.33 7.96
C MET A 49 -8.91 3.08 9.25
N GLY A 50 -8.96 1.83 9.73
CA GLY A 50 -9.53 1.50 11.04
C GLY A 50 -8.83 2.23 12.17
N THR A 51 -7.50 2.14 12.21
CA THR A 51 -6.65 2.82 13.21
C THR A 51 -6.86 4.33 13.21
N TYR A 52 -6.85 4.99 12.04
CA TYR A 52 -7.02 6.44 11.95
C TYR A 52 -8.42 6.89 12.34
N ARG A 53 -9.47 6.12 11.99
CA ARG A 53 -10.84 6.41 12.46
C ARG A 53 -10.94 6.31 13.97
N GLN A 54 -10.27 5.33 14.60
CA GLN A 54 -10.25 5.23 16.05
C GLN A 54 -9.52 6.42 16.68
N LEU A 55 -8.33 6.76 16.17
CA LEU A 55 -7.56 7.89 16.66
C LEU A 55 -8.33 9.23 16.56
N ALA A 56 -9.05 9.44 15.46
CA ALA A 56 -9.90 10.61 15.28
C ALA A 56 -11.02 10.67 16.33
N LYS A 57 -11.66 9.53 16.66
CA LYS A 57 -12.66 9.45 17.74
C LYS A 57 -12.04 9.79 19.09
N ASP A 58 -10.86 9.23 19.38
CA ASP A 58 -10.17 9.43 20.66
C ASP A 58 -9.77 10.91 20.86
N PHE A 59 -9.47 11.63 19.77
CA PHE A 59 -9.19 13.07 19.79
C PHE A 59 -10.44 13.96 19.64
N GLY A 60 -11.65 13.40 19.58
CA GLY A 60 -12.90 14.16 19.42
C GLY A 60 -13.05 14.85 18.05
N LEU A 61 -12.32 14.40 17.03
CA LEU A 61 -12.38 14.93 15.67
C LEU A 61 -13.58 14.34 14.91
N LYS A 62 -14.32 15.20 14.20
CA LYS A 62 -15.41 14.76 13.32
C LYS A 62 -14.83 14.18 12.03
N VAL A 63 -14.97 12.88 11.84
CA VAL A 63 -14.75 12.21 10.55
C VAL A 63 -16.09 11.92 9.90
N VAL A 64 -16.26 12.31 8.62
CA VAL A 64 -17.40 11.88 7.81
C VAL A 64 -17.33 10.36 7.69
N GLN A 65 -18.38 9.67 8.11
CA GLN A 65 -18.48 8.20 8.03
C GLN A 65 -18.89 7.75 6.63
#